data_AF-X1TKY6-F1
#
_entry.id   AF-X1TKY6-F1
#
_cell.length_a   1.000
_cell.length_b   1.000
_cell.length_c   1.000
_cell.angle_alpha   90.00
_cell.angle_beta   90.00
_cell.angle_gamma   90.00
#
_symmetry.space_group_name_H-M   'P 1'
#
loop_
_entity.id
_entity.type
_entity.pdbx_description
1 polymer ?
#
loop_
_entity_poly.entity_id
_entity_poly.type
_entity_poly.pdbx_seq_one_letter_code
_entity_poly.pdbx_strand_id
1 'polypeptide(L)'
;MNKKKLVWHTDKRKINDLIPYEGNPRQMSQKQKEDLEESLKRFNLMSIPVINTDNTIVSGHQRLKILQLLGRGEEEIDVRIPNRGLTPEELREANLR
;
A
#
# COMPACT_ATOMS: atom_id res chain seq x y z
N MET A 1 21.56 -1.33 -19.58
CA MET A 1 20.30 -0.85 -20.18
C MET A 1 19.80 0.33 -19.36
N ASN A 2 19.49 1.46 -20.00
CA ASN A 2 18.98 2.63 -19.29
C ASN A 2 17.55 2.33 -18.81
N LYS A 3 17.33 2.23 -17.49
CA LYS A 3 15.99 1.97 -16.93
C LYS A 3 15.08 3.14 -17.31
N LYS A 4 13.87 2.87 -17.79
CA LYS A 4 12.86 3.92 -18.08
C LYS A 4 12.64 4.77 -16.82
N LYS A 5 12.53 6.09 -16.98
CA LYS A 5 12.19 7.02 -15.89
C LYS A 5 10.82 6.63 -15.30
N LEU A 6 10.72 6.66 -13.98
CA LEU A 6 9.46 6.39 -13.28
C LEU A 6 8.47 7.51 -13.54
N VAL A 7 7.30 7.13 -14.02
CA VAL A 7 6.11 7.97 -14.13
C VAL A 7 5.01 7.22 -13.41
N TRP A 8 4.28 7.94 -12.56
CA TRP A 8 3.22 7.34 -11.75
C TRP A 8 1.86 7.77 -12.27
N HIS A 9 0.89 6.88 -12.21
CA HIS A 9 -0.53 7.14 -12.51
C HIS A 9 -1.40 6.59 -11.37
N THR A 10 -2.63 7.08 -11.30
CA THR A 10 -3.63 6.59 -10.33
C THR A 10 -4.55 5.63 -11.07
N ASP A 11 -4.88 4.52 -10.41
CA ASP A 11 -5.77 3.49 -10.91
C ASP A 11 -6.59 2.94 -9.73
N LYS A 12 -7.56 2.06 -9.99
CA LYS A 12 -8.36 1.41 -8.95
C LYS A 12 -8.01 -0.06 -8.77
N ARG A 13 -7.90 -0.50 -7.52
CA ARG A 13 -7.72 -1.91 -7.18
C ARG A 13 -8.60 -2.28 -6.01
N LYS A 14 -9.06 -3.51 -6.00
CA LYS A 14 -9.70 -4.11 -4.83
C LYS A 14 -8.65 -4.37 -3.73
N ILE A 15 -8.99 -4.06 -2.48
CA ILE A 15 -8.04 -4.18 -1.36
C ILE A 15 -7.52 -5.62 -1.21
N ASN A 16 -8.38 -6.62 -1.35
CA ASN A 16 -8.00 -8.04 -1.25
C ASN A 16 -7.10 -8.54 -2.38
N ASP A 17 -6.94 -7.78 -3.47
CA ASP A 17 -6.04 -8.13 -4.58
C ASP A 17 -4.62 -7.60 -4.36
N LEU A 18 -4.40 -6.83 -3.29
CA LEU A 18 -3.10 -6.24 -2.96
C LEU A 18 -2.22 -7.21 -2.19
N ILE A 19 -0.96 -7.32 -2.60
CA ILE A 19 -0.01 -8.30 -2.08
C ILE A 19 0.90 -7.63 -1.04
N PRO A 20 0.94 -8.08 0.22
CA PRO A 20 1.87 -7.56 1.21
C PRO A 20 3.32 -7.77 0.78
N TYR A 21 4.19 -6.77 1.00
CA TYR A 21 5.62 -6.96 0.80
C TYR A 21 6.22 -7.79 1.94
N GLU A 22 6.76 -8.97 1.62
CA GLU A 22 7.31 -9.93 2.60
C GLU A 22 8.45 -9.34 3.44
N GLY A 23 9.24 -8.44 2.86
CA GLY A 23 10.39 -7.83 3.53
C GLY A 23 10.04 -6.63 4.41
N ASN A 24 8.76 -6.36 4.69
CA ASN A 24 8.35 -5.23 5.53
C ASN A 24 8.62 -5.52 7.02
N PRO A 25 9.60 -4.85 7.67
CA PRO A 25 9.96 -5.15 9.06
C PRO A 25 8.98 -4.56 10.08
N ARG A 26 8.04 -3.72 9.64
CA ARG A 26 7.22 -2.89 10.53
C ARG A 26 6.09 -3.71 11.13
N GLN A 27 6.08 -3.76 12.46
CA GLN A 27 4.96 -4.28 13.23
C GLN A 27 4.14 -3.13 13.82
N MET A 28 2.85 -3.36 14.06
CA MET A 28 1.99 -2.42 14.77
C MET A 28 1.76 -2.87 16.20
N SER A 29 1.98 -1.98 17.17
CA SER A 29 1.49 -2.16 18.53
C SER A 29 -0.03 -2.09 18.57
N GLN A 30 -0.64 -2.59 19.66
CA GLN A 30 -2.11 -2.56 19.81
C GLN A 30 -2.66 -1.12 19.77
N LYS A 31 -2.02 -0.21 20.50
CA LYS A 31 -2.38 1.22 20.49
C LYS A 31 -2.33 1.83 19.09
N GLN A 32 -1.28 1.53 18.31
CA GLN A 32 -1.17 2.02 16.94
C GLN A 32 -2.28 1.49 16.03
N LYS A 33 -2.75 0.25 16.25
CA LYS A 33 -3.89 -0.29 15.52
C LYS A 33 -5.17 0.48 15.84
N GLU A 34 -5.44 0.72 17.13
CA GLU A 34 -6.62 1.47 17.59
C GLU A 34 -6.61 2.90 17.04
N ASP A 35 -5.51 3.63 17.19
CA ASP A 35 -5.35 4.99 16.68
C ASP A 35 -5.56 5.06 15.15
N LEU A 36 -5.02 4.07 14.42
CA LEU A 36 -5.13 4.03 12.96
C LEU A 36 -6.54 3.62 12.50
N GLU A 37 -7.20 2.72 13.23
CA GLU A 37 -8.60 2.36 13.02
C GLU A 37 -9.53 3.56 13.23
N GLU A 38 -9.35 4.31 14.32
CA GLU A 38 -10.12 5.54 14.57
C GLU A 38 -9.87 6.58 13.47
N SER A 39 -8.63 6.75 13.04
CA SER A 39 -8.26 7.63 11.92
C SER A 39 -8.99 7.23 10.64
N LEU A 40 -9.01 5.92 10.30
CA LEU A 40 -9.71 5.40 9.13
C LEU A 40 -11.23 5.55 9.24
N LYS A 41 -11.82 5.36 10.42
CA LYS A 41 -13.26 5.60 10.62
C LYS A 41 -13.61 7.08 10.44
N ARG A 42 -12.74 8.00 10.88
CA ARG A 42 -12.98 9.45 10.83
C ARG A 42 -12.71 10.06 9.46
N PHE A 43 -11.61 9.67 8.82
CA PHE A 43 -11.08 10.33 7.62
C PHE A 43 -11.05 9.44 6.40
N ASN A 44 -11.39 8.16 6.55
CA ASN A 44 -11.23 7.14 5.52
C ASN A 44 -9.78 7.08 4.98
N LEU A 45 -9.58 6.52 3.79
CA LEU A 45 -8.31 6.55 3.06
C LEU A 45 -8.01 7.94 2.49
N MET A 46 -7.59 8.87 3.35
CA MET A 46 -7.14 10.21 2.94
C MET A 46 -5.89 10.18 2.05
N SER A 47 -5.03 9.16 2.20
CA SER A 47 -3.80 8.99 1.42
C SER A 47 -3.92 7.78 0.50
N ILE A 48 -3.61 7.99 -0.79
CA ILE A 48 -3.62 6.94 -1.82
C ILE A 48 -2.48 5.96 -1.56
N PRO A 49 -2.76 4.66 -1.31
CA PRO A 49 -1.73 3.64 -1.18
C PRO A 49 -0.91 3.49 -2.47
N VAL A 50 0.37 3.13 -2.30
CA VAL A 50 1.30 2.96 -3.43
C VAL A 50 1.55 1.48 -3.62
N ILE A 51 1.43 1.01 -4.86
CA ILE A 51 1.67 -0.39 -5.21
C ILE A 51 2.61 -0.49 -6.41
N ASN A 52 3.26 -1.62 -6.55
CA ASN A 52 4.02 -1.98 -7.73
C ASN A 52 3.08 -2.50 -8.84
N THR A 53 3.60 -2.72 -10.05
CA THR A 53 2.79 -3.18 -11.20
C THR A 53 2.18 -4.58 -11.01
N ASP A 54 2.70 -5.36 -10.07
CA ASP A 54 2.22 -6.70 -9.70
C ASP A 54 1.30 -6.68 -8.48
N ASN A 55 0.78 -5.51 -8.09
CA ASN A 55 -0.03 -5.28 -6.89
C ASN A 55 0.71 -5.47 -5.55
N THR A 56 2.03 -5.64 -5.54
CA THR A 56 2.81 -5.62 -4.30
C THR A 56 2.71 -4.24 -3.66
N ILE A 57 2.29 -4.19 -2.40
CA ILE A 57 2.18 -2.94 -1.66
C ILE A 57 3.57 -2.36 -1.43
N VAL A 58 3.75 -1.09 -1.77
CA VAL A 58 4.96 -0.31 -1.52
C VAL A 58 4.75 0.61 -0.31
N SER A 59 3.54 1.18 -0.17
CA SER A 59 3.18 2.05 0.95
C SER A 59 1.70 1.91 1.32
N GLY A 60 1.38 2.14 2.60
CA GLY A 60 0.02 2.04 3.13
C GLY A 60 -0.36 0.69 3.74
N HIS A 61 0.59 -0.25 3.88
CA HIS A 61 0.40 -1.60 4.43
C HIS A 61 -0.52 -1.68 5.65
N GLN A 62 -0.24 -0.86 6.67
CA GLN A 62 -0.96 -0.89 7.94
C GLN A 62 -2.42 -0.47 7.78
N ARG A 63 -2.69 0.58 6.99
CA ARG A 63 -4.05 1.06 6.72
C ARG A 63 -4.85 0.01 5.96
N LEU A 64 -4.25 -0.56 4.91
CA LEU A 64 -4.88 -1.63 4.12
C LEU A 64 -5.20 -2.85 4.99
N LYS A 65 -4.29 -3.24 5.87
CA LYS A 65 -4.52 -4.36 6.80
C LYS A 65 -5.70 -4.08 7.74
N ILE A 66 -5.80 -2.87 8.29
CA ILE A 66 -6.93 -2.52 9.16
C ILE A 66 -8.24 -2.51 8.37
N LEU A 67 -8.26 -1.98 7.16
CA LEU A 67 -9.46 -2.02 6.31
C LEU A 67 -9.92 -3.45 6.03
N GLN A 68 -8.99 -4.37 5.75
CA GLN A 68 -9.30 -5.80 5.64
C GLN A 68 -9.91 -6.36 6.93
N LEU A 69 -9.33 -6.04 8.10
CA LEU A 69 -9.84 -6.48 9.40
C LEU A 69 -11.24 -5.91 9.72
N LEU A 70 -11.55 -4.72 9.22
CA LEU A 70 -12.88 -4.09 9.30
C LEU A 70 -13.88 -4.67 8.29
N GLY A 71 -13.52 -5.72 7.53
CA GLY A 71 -14.40 -6.34 6.53
C GLY A 71 -14.51 -5.57 5.22
N ARG A 72 -13.65 -4.57 4.99
CA ARG A 72 -13.67 -3.69 3.80
C ARG A 72 -12.79 -4.20 2.66
N GLY A 73 -12.33 -5.45 2.72
CA GLY A 73 -11.38 -6.01 1.74
C GLY A 73 -11.92 -6.08 0.29
N GLU A 74 -13.23 -6.06 0.11
CA GLU A 74 -13.89 -6.09 -1.20
C GLU A 74 -14.03 -4.70 -1.85
N GLU A 75 -13.67 -3.62 -1.15
CA GLU A 75 -13.75 -2.28 -1.69
C GLU A 75 -12.69 -2.03 -2.77
N GLU A 76 -13.10 -1.35 -3.84
CA GLU A 76 -12.18 -0.74 -4.81
C GLU A 76 -11.71 0.63 -4.33
N ILE A 77 -10.39 0.80 -4.26
CA ILE A 77 -9.74 2.02 -3.80
C ILE A 77 -8.80 2.57 -4.87
N ASP A 78 -8.55 3.87 -4.81
CA ASP A 78 -7.49 4.48 -5.61
C ASP A 78 -6.12 4.00 -5.11
N VAL A 79 -5.25 3.66 -6.05
CA VAL A 79 -3.86 3.28 -5.82
C VAL A 79 -2.94 4.02 -6.78
N ARG A 80 -1.70 4.25 -6.34
CA ARG A 80 -0.64 4.87 -7.14
C ARG A 80 0.27 3.79 -7.71
N ILE A 81 0.37 3.70 -9.04
CA ILE A 81 1.08 2.64 -9.76
C ILE A 81 2.16 3.25 -10.67
N PRO A 82 3.38 2.67 -10.72
CA PRO A 82 4.42 3.13 -11.65
C PRO A 82 4.18 2.59 -13.07
N ASN A 83 4.70 3.28 -14.07
CA ASN A 83 4.66 2.88 -15.48
C ASN A 83 5.51 1.64 -15.81
N ARG A 84 6.30 1.14 -14.85
CA ARG A 84 7.10 -0.09 -14.94
C ARG A 84 7.25 -0.69 -13.54
N GLY A 85 7.52 -1.99 -13.48
CA GLY A 85 7.88 -2.64 -12.24
C GLY A 85 9.10 -1.97 -11.59
N LEU A 86 9.03 -1.80 -10.27
CA LEU A 86 10.19 -1.45 -9.44
C LEU A 86 11.16 -2.63 -9.45
N THR A 87 12.44 -2.31 -9.53
CA THR A 87 13.48 -3.33 -9.34
C THR A 87 13.57 -3.73 -7.86
N PRO A 88 14.12 -4.92 -7.54
CA PRO A 88 14.18 -5.39 -6.15
C PRO A 88 14.86 -4.39 -5.19
N GLU A 89 15.86 -3.64 -5.68
CA GLU A 89 16.53 -2.59 -4.93
C GLU A 89 15.63 -1.37 -4.68
N GLU A 90 14.96 -0.85 -5.72
CA GLU A 90 14.00 0.26 -5.60
C GLU A 90 12.84 -0.11 -4.66
N LEU A 91 12.33 -1.34 -4.76
CA LEU A 91 11.24 -1.83 -3.92
C LEU A 91 11.67 -1.95 -2.45
N ARG A 92 12.86 -2.50 -2.19
CA ARG A 92 13.45 -2.55 -0.84
C ARG A 92 13.62 -1.15 -0.26
N GLU A 93 14.26 -0.25 -0.98
CA GLU A 93 14.54 1.11 -0.52
C GLU A 93 13.23 1.86 -0.20
N ALA A 94 12.21 1.74 -1.06
CA ALA A 94 10.92 2.37 -0.84
C ALA A 94 10.17 1.83 0.39
N ASN A 95 10.33 0.54 0.71
CA ASN A 95 9.67 -0.09 1.86
C ASN A 95 10.41 0.13 3.19
N LEU A 96 11.69 0.51 3.15
CA LEU A 96 12.49 0.81 4.35
C LEU A 96 12.34 2.27 4.82
N ARG A 97 11.80 3.15 3.97
CA ARG A 97 11.60 4.58 4.25
C ARG A 97 10.28 4.93 4.91
#